data_AF-A0A6J7H382-F1
#
_entry.id   AF-A0A6J7H382-F1
#
_cell.length_a   1.000
_cell.length_b   1.000
_cell.length_c   1.000
_cell.angle_alpha   90.00
_cell.angle_beta   90.00
_cell.angle_gamma   90.00
#
_symmetry.space_group_name_H-M   'P 1'
#
loop_
_entity.id
_entity.type
_entity.pdbx_description
1 polymer ?
#
loop_
_entity_poly.entity_id
_entity_poly.type
_entity_poly.pdbx_seq_one_letter_code
_entity_poly.pdbx_strand_id
1 'polypeptide(L)'
;MPVDESRVLAQLLPHLASLLSEVPLGAPVAIGIALPAACDYAAEMGAPPVEFFFRHLDCIDVVCALGGFVAPAGWDAFGIVAPGHRMMLDPPADDPGNDPADDLADDAVTVCALLGRGGLVVSEVRTVDGTVVSSGATTGRAVDACRRVLGLATAPPLLGPHVWRTLRWIDRVLATVLDADLGRPPSWPALSALYALDSPARRFTRPACAAQAEPPEWSWYELRNACAGDQLTVPCIDSETAAWMDDGLFAREAIAAFPPLVESLGDLRQLLPPSTFDMVVAWVSDQLAA
;
A
#
# COMPACT_ATOMS: atom_id res chain seq x y z
N MET A 1 29.52 30.86 1.80
CA MET A 1 29.12 29.67 2.60
C MET A 1 28.29 28.79 1.69
N PRO A 2 28.52 27.48 1.63
CA PRO A 2 27.64 26.59 0.87
C PRO A 2 26.22 26.70 1.45
N VAL A 3 25.24 26.93 0.58
CA VAL A 3 23.84 26.89 0.96
C VAL A 3 23.53 25.44 1.34
N ASP A 4 22.93 25.24 2.51
CA ASP A 4 22.47 23.92 2.92
C ASP A 4 21.22 23.57 2.10
N GLU A 5 21.42 22.85 1.00
CA GLU A 5 20.38 22.42 0.06
C GLU A 5 19.25 21.67 0.78
N SER A 6 19.58 20.91 1.83
CA SER A 6 18.59 20.20 2.65
C SER A 6 17.67 21.17 3.40
N ARG A 7 18.21 22.30 3.87
CA ARG A 7 17.43 23.33 4.55
C ARG A 7 16.53 24.10 3.58
N VAL A 8 17.01 24.39 2.37
CA VAL A 8 16.21 25.06 1.33
C VAL A 8 15.04 24.16 0.93
N LEU A 9 15.32 22.89 0.63
CA LEU A 9 14.27 21.93 0.27
C LEU A 9 13.24 21.75 1.39
N ALA A 10 13.69 21.73 2.65
CA ALA A 10 12.79 21.64 3.81
C ALA A 10 11.83 22.83 3.94
N GLN A 11 12.26 24.03 3.52
CA GLN A 11 11.42 25.22 3.50
C GLN A 11 10.49 25.26 2.27
N LEU A 12 10.96 24.77 1.12
CA LEU A 12 10.21 24.80 -0.12
C LEU A 12 9.10 23.72 -0.18
N LEU A 13 9.37 22.51 0.29
CA LEU A 13 8.45 21.38 0.13
C LEU A 13 7.02 21.64 0.61
N PRO A 14 6.77 22.28 1.78
CA PRO A 14 5.40 22.64 2.19
C PRO A 14 4.71 23.61 1.22
N HIS A 15 5.44 24.61 0.73
CA HIS A 15 4.90 25.57 -0.23
C HIS A 15 4.57 24.89 -1.58
N LEU A 16 5.44 23.97 -2.02
CA LEU A 16 5.19 23.18 -3.23
C LEU A 16 3.99 22.26 -3.07
N ALA A 17 3.85 21.59 -1.93
CA ALA A 17 2.69 20.73 -1.66
C ALA A 17 1.38 21.53 -1.69
N SER A 18 1.38 22.73 -1.09
CA SER A 18 0.22 23.63 -1.11
C SER A 18 -0.14 24.07 -2.52
N LEU A 19 0.85 24.46 -3.34
CA LEU A 19 0.61 24.87 -4.73
C LEU A 19 0.12 23.70 -5.61
N LEU A 20 0.72 22.52 -5.43
CA LEU A 20 0.37 21.35 -6.22
C LEU A 20 -1.00 20.78 -5.87
N SER A 21 -1.44 20.93 -4.62
CA SER A 21 -2.79 20.51 -4.19
C SER A 21 -3.90 21.43 -4.71
N GLU A 22 -3.59 22.64 -5.18
CA GLU A 22 -4.55 23.56 -5.82
C GLU A 22 -4.82 23.21 -7.30
N VAL A 23 -3.98 22.36 -7.91
CA VAL A 23 -4.14 22.00 -9.32
C VAL A 23 -5.25 20.96 -9.44
N PRO A 24 -6.35 21.26 -10.16
CA PRO A 24 -7.38 20.26 -10.41
C PRO A 24 -6.82 19.19 -11.35
N LEU A 25 -6.77 17.95 -10.87
CA LEU A 25 -6.28 16.80 -11.63
C LEU A 25 -7.42 15.84 -11.94
N GLY A 26 -7.51 15.40 -13.19
CA GLY A 26 -8.42 14.32 -13.60
C GLY A 26 -7.89 12.91 -13.32
N ALA A 27 -6.60 12.78 -12.99
CA ALA A 27 -5.93 11.51 -12.73
C ALA A 27 -4.69 11.72 -11.83
N PRO A 28 -4.20 10.68 -11.15
CA PRO A 28 -2.96 10.76 -10.38
C PRO A 28 -1.74 11.11 -11.25
N VAL A 29 -0.84 11.92 -10.68
CA VAL A 29 0.39 12.40 -11.33
C VAL A 29 1.57 12.19 -10.38
N ALA A 30 2.64 11.61 -10.90
CA ALA A 30 3.96 11.59 -10.28
C ALA A 30 4.75 12.85 -10.65
N ILE A 31 5.45 13.41 -9.67
CA ILE A 31 6.19 14.67 -9.79
C ILE A 31 7.62 14.46 -9.31
N GLY A 32 8.59 14.64 -10.20
CA GLY A 32 10.00 14.81 -9.86
C GLY A 32 10.32 16.29 -9.69
N ILE A 33 11.17 16.62 -8.72
CA ILE A 33 11.59 18.00 -8.43
C ILE A 33 13.12 18.04 -8.42
N ALA A 34 13.71 18.96 -9.18
CA ALA A 34 15.14 19.24 -9.13
C ALA A 34 15.39 20.72 -8.81
N LEU A 35 16.33 20.97 -7.92
CA LEU A 35 16.87 22.27 -7.59
C LEU A 35 18.15 22.46 -8.42
N PRO A 36 18.35 23.63 -9.06
CA PRO A 36 19.58 23.94 -9.74
C PRO A 36 20.72 23.95 -8.74
N ALA A 37 21.88 23.45 -9.16
CA ALA A 37 23.08 23.51 -8.34
C ALA A 37 23.33 24.96 -7.88
N ALA A 38 23.61 25.15 -6.58
CA ALA A 38 23.78 26.45 -5.95
C ALA A 38 24.86 27.34 -6.61
N CYS A 39 25.69 26.78 -7.49
CA CYS A 39 26.76 27.47 -8.21
C CYS A 39 26.26 28.38 -9.36
N ASP A 40 25.05 28.18 -9.87
CA ASP A 40 24.55 28.90 -11.04
C ASP A 40 23.61 30.08 -10.71
N TYR A 41 23.27 30.28 -9.43
CA TYR A 41 22.35 31.34 -9.02
C TYR A 41 23.07 32.51 -8.35
N ALA A 42 23.18 33.62 -9.08
CA ALA A 42 23.60 34.90 -8.51
C ALA A 42 22.54 35.35 -7.49
N ALA A 43 22.98 35.69 -6.28
CA ALA A 43 22.16 36.07 -5.12
C ALA A 43 21.21 37.29 -5.34
N GLU A 44 21.23 37.90 -6.51
CA GLU A 44 20.49 39.11 -6.85
C GLU A 44 19.10 38.85 -7.49
N MET A 45 18.73 37.60 -7.84
CA MET A 45 17.54 37.30 -8.68
C MET A 45 16.36 36.55 -8.02
N GLY A 46 16.25 36.55 -6.68
CA GLY A 46 15.08 35.94 -6.00
C GLY A 46 15.22 34.41 -5.78
N ALA A 47 14.08 33.72 -5.60
CA ALA A 47 14.07 32.28 -5.32
C ALA A 47 14.68 31.46 -6.49
N PRO A 48 15.43 30.37 -6.22
CA PRO A 48 16.00 29.54 -7.27
C PRO A 48 14.88 28.91 -8.12
N PRO A 49 15.06 28.79 -9.46
CA PRO A 49 14.07 28.18 -10.33
C PRO A 49 13.97 26.72 -9.96
N VAL A 50 12.76 26.23 -9.73
CA VAL A 50 12.52 24.82 -9.42
C VAL A 50 12.13 24.14 -10.73
N GLU A 51 12.81 23.05 -11.09
CA GLU A 51 12.43 22.25 -12.24
C GLU A 51 11.46 21.14 -11.80
N PHE A 52 10.35 21.02 -12.53
CA PHE A 52 9.33 19.99 -12.29
C PHE A 52 9.27 19.02 -13.46
N PHE A 53 9.18 17.73 -13.13
CA PHE A 53 9.01 16.64 -14.08
C PHE A 53 7.68 15.96 -13.78
N PHE A 54 6.78 15.87 -14.75
CA PHE A 54 5.46 15.29 -14.56
C PHE A 54 5.31 13.98 -15.33
N ARG A 55 4.70 12.99 -14.69
CA ARG A 55 4.29 11.73 -15.32
C ARG A 55 2.88 11.39 -14.87
N HIS A 56 1.96 11.24 -15.82
CA HIS A 56 0.64 10.68 -15.52
C HIS A 56 0.77 9.21 -15.12
N LEU A 57 -0.02 8.79 -14.13
CA LEU A 57 -0.09 7.40 -13.71
C LEU A 57 -1.30 6.74 -14.38
N ASP A 58 -1.04 5.64 -15.07
CA ASP A 58 -2.06 4.95 -15.88
C ASP A 58 -2.99 4.05 -15.05
N CYS A 59 -2.72 3.91 -13.75
CA CYS A 59 -3.58 3.20 -12.82
C CYS A 59 -3.69 3.92 -11.48
N ILE A 60 -4.76 3.60 -10.74
CA ILE A 60 -5.05 4.17 -9.42
C ILE A 60 -4.02 3.69 -8.38
N ASP A 61 -3.46 2.49 -8.58
CA ASP A 61 -2.47 1.92 -7.67
C ASP A 61 -1.08 2.52 -7.92
N VAL A 62 -0.69 3.46 -7.08
CA VAL A 62 0.59 4.18 -7.14
C VAL A 62 1.79 3.23 -7.10
N VAL A 63 1.71 2.14 -6.36
CA VAL A 63 2.83 1.20 -6.21
C VAL A 63 3.02 0.41 -7.51
N CYS A 64 1.93 -0.07 -8.09
CA CYS A 64 1.93 -0.70 -9.41
C CYS A 64 2.44 0.26 -10.50
N ALA A 65 1.95 1.49 -10.53
CA ALA A 65 2.35 2.48 -11.55
C ALA A 65 3.84 2.87 -11.51
N LEU A 66 4.46 2.77 -10.33
CA LEU A 66 5.86 3.13 -10.09
C LEU A 66 6.81 1.94 -10.01
N GLY A 67 6.30 0.70 -10.10
CA GLY A 67 7.10 -0.52 -10.08
C GLY A 67 8.31 -0.42 -11.02
N GLY A 68 9.51 -0.65 -10.49
CA GLY A 68 10.76 -0.61 -11.25
C GLY A 68 11.32 0.80 -11.54
N PHE A 69 10.58 1.87 -11.27
CA PHE A 69 11.06 3.22 -11.52
C PHE A 69 12.07 3.69 -10.46
N VAL A 70 13.16 4.29 -10.91
CA VAL A 70 14.18 4.92 -10.07
C VAL A 70 14.41 6.33 -10.56
N ALA A 71 14.27 7.30 -9.67
CA ALA A 71 14.48 8.71 -9.97
C ALA A 71 15.96 8.97 -10.34
N PRO A 72 16.22 9.81 -11.35
CA PRO A 72 17.56 10.31 -11.64
C PRO A 72 18.25 10.88 -10.40
N ALA A 73 19.57 10.77 -10.32
CA ALA A 73 20.34 11.24 -9.17
C ALA A 73 20.21 12.75 -8.92
N GLY A 74 19.95 13.53 -9.97
CA GLY A 74 19.76 14.99 -9.89
C GLY A 74 18.38 15.44 -9.40
N TRP A 75 17.45 14.53 -9.09
CA TRP A 75 16.18 14.91 -8.46
C TRP A 75 16.37 15.05 -6.95
N ASP A 76 15.89 16.13 -6.37
CA ASP A 76 15.98 16.41 -4.93
C ASP A 76 14.75 15.92 -4.18
N ALA A 77 13.60 15.85 -4.85
CA ALA A 77 12.37 15.30 -4.29
C ALA A 77 11.55 14.58 -5.35
N PHE A 78 10.64 13.73 -4.87
CA PHE A 78 9.66 13.02 -5.68
C PHE A 78 8.35 12.95 -4.91
N GLY A 79 7.22 12.98 -5.62
CA GLY A 79 5.93 12.90 -4.97
C GLY A 79 4.80 12.50 -5.90
N ILE A 80 3.63 12.34 -5.30
CA ILE A 80 2.39 11.99 -5.96
C ILE A 80 1.34 13.03 -5.61
N VAL A 81 0.58 13.44 -6.62
CA VAL A 81 -0.64 14.23 -6.46
C VAL A 81 -1.77 13.41 -7.07
N ALA A 82 -2.82 13.16 -6.31
CA ALA A 82 -3.93 12.32 -6.74
C ALA A 82 -5.28 12.95 -6.36
N PRO A 83 -6.27 12.93 -7.25
CA PRO A 83 -7.65 13.20 -6.86
C PRO A 83 -8.18 12.04 -6.01
N GLY A 84 -9.13 12.34 -5.14
CA GLY A 84 -9.86 11.35 -4.34
C GLY A 84 -11.17 11.91 -3.83
N HIS A 85 -11.84 11.14 -2.98
CA HIS A 85 -13.06 11.56 -2.30
C HIS A 85 -12.92 11.32 -0.80
N ARG A 86 -13.46 12.21 0.02
CA ARG A 86 -13.67 11.93 1.44
C ARG A 86 -14.80 10.92 1.57
N MET A 87 -14.61 9.93 2.41
CA MET A 87 -15.68 9.02 2.82
C MET A 87 -15.89 9.16 4.31
N MET A 88 -17.12 9.44 4.70
CA MET A 88 -17.51 9.45 6.10
C MET A 88 -17.68 8.00 6.56
N LEU A 89 -16.97 7.60 7.62
CA LEU A 89 -17.01 6.22 8.13
C LEU A 89 -18.40 5.87 8.71
N ASP A 90 -19.09 6.86 9.27
CA ASP A 90 -20.46 6.75 9.78
C ASP A 90 -21.32 7.82 9.10
N PRO A 91 -21.90 7.55 7.92
CA PRO A 91 -22.76 8.52 7.26
C PRO A 91 -24.01 8.77 8.13
N PRO A 92 -24.47 10.03 8.27
CA PRO A 92 -25.76 10.30 8.89
C PRO A 92 -26.86 9.55 8.10
N ALA A 93 -27.88 9.06 8.80
CA ALA A 93 -29.01 8.35 8.17
C ALA A 93 -29.58 9.19 7.02
N ASP A 94 -29.69 8.57 5.85
CA ASP A 94 -30.04 9.14 4.54
C ASP A 94 -30.88 10.43 4.63
N ASP A 95 -30.35 11.53 4.09
CA ASP A 95 -31.18 12.68 3.72
C ASP A 95 -31.83 12.35 2.36
N PRO A 96 -33.13 12.04 2.32
CA PRO A 96 -33.81 11.59 1.09
C PRO A 96 -33.91 12.66 0.00
N GLY A 97 -33.33 13.86 0.22
CA GLY A 97 -33.33 14.98 -0.72
C GLY A 97 -32.04 15.21 -1.52
N ASN A 98 -30.92 14.56 -1.19
CA ASN A 98 -29.65 14.82 -1.89
C ASN A 98 -29.43 13.89 -3.08
N ASP A 99 -29.01 14.47 -4.21
CA ASP A 99 -28.56 13.69 -5.36
C ASP A 99 -27.16 13.14 -5.03
N PRO A 100 -26.93 11.82 -5.08
CA PRO A 100 -25.61 11.24 -4.80
C PRO A 100 -24.49 11.77 -5.69
N ALA A 101 -24.81 12.33 -6.87
CA ALA A 101 -23.82 13.00 -7.72
C ALA A 101 -23.33 14.33 -7.14
N ASP A 102 -24.19 15.09 -6.46
CA ASP A 102 -23.83 16.35 -5.82
C ASP A 102 -22.99 16.10 -4.55
N ASP A 103 -23.32 15.05 -3.78
CA ASP A 103 -22.52 14.61 -2.63
C ASP A 103 -21.07 14.24 -3.03
N LEU A 104 -20.90 13.52 -4.13
CA LEU A 104 -19.57 13.11 -4.62
C LEU A 104 -18.69 14.30 -5.04
N ALA A 105 -19.30 15.35 -5.59
CA ALA A 105 -18.59 16.56 -6.00
C ALA A 105 -18.14 17.40 -4.79
N ASP A 106 -19.01 17.55 -3.79
CA ASP A 106 -18.70 18.24 -2.54
C ASP A 106 -17.68 17.48 -1.67
N ASP A 107 -17.54 16.18 -1.92
CA ASP A 107 -16.62 15.28 -1.23
C ASP A 107 -15.26 15.13 -1.93
N ALA A 108 -15.03 15.79 -3.08
CA ALA A 108 -13.76 15.69 -3.78
C ALA A 108 -12.59 16.28 -2.97
N VAL A 109 -11.44 15.61 -3.02
CA VAL A 109 -10.20 16.04 -2.39
C VAL A 109 -9.01 15.86 -3.34
N THR A 110 -7.98 16.69 -3.16
CA THR A 110 -6.66 16.49 -3.76
C THR A 110 -5.69 16.09 -2.66
N VAL A 111 -5.07 14.92 -2.82
CA VAL A 111 -4.02 14.44 -1.93
C VAL A 111 -2.67 14.71 -2.58
N CYS A 112 -1.78 15.38 -1.86
CA CYS A 112 -0.40 15.62 -2.27
C CYS A 112 0.54 14.98 -1.24
N ALA A 113 1.49 14.17 -1.71
CA ALA A 113 2.55 13.59 -0.91
C ALA A 113 3.89 13.83 -1.59
N LEU A 114 4.74 14.68 -1.01
CA LEU A 114 6.08 14.96 -1.48
C LEU A 114 7.12 14.39 -0.51
N LEU A 115 8.18 13.80 -1.06
CA LEU A 115 9.30 13.25 -0.31
C LEU A 115 10.61 13.81 -0.85
N GLY A 116 11.38 14.47 0.02
CA GLY A 116 12.74 14.90 -0.29
C GLY A 116 13.73 13.75 -0.12
N ARG A 117 14.82 13.73 -0.90
CA ARG A 117 15.88 12.71 -0.84
C ARG A 117 16.57 12.64 0.53
N GLY A 118 16.50 13.72 1.32
CA GLY A 118 16.90 13.75 2.74
C GLY A 118 15.93 13.05 3.71
N GLY A 119 14.84 12.47 3.22
CA GLY A 119 13.84 11.72 4.00
C GLY A 119 12.68 12.57 4.57
N LEU A 120 12.67 13.88 4.32
CA LEU A 120 11.56 14.75 4.71
C LEU A 120 10.31 14.41 3.90
N VAL A 121 9.18 14.25 4.58
CA VAL A 121 7.87 13.97 3.97
C VAL A 121 6.92 15.13 4.27
N VAL A 122 6.21 15.58 3.25
CA VAL A 122 5.08 16.51 3.36
C VAL A 122 3.87 15.82 2.76
N SER A 123 2.78 15.73 3.53
CA SER A 123 1.51 15.20 3.06
C SER A 123 0.38 16.17 3.40
N GLU A 124 -0.38 16.54 2.38
CA GLU A 124 -1.50 17.45 2.48
C GLU A 124 -2.71 16.85 1.76
N VAL A 125 -3.88 17.04 2.36
CA VAL A 125 -5.17 16.78 1.74
C VAL A 125 -5.89 18.11 1.65
N ARG A 126 -6.32 18.49 0.45
CA ARG A 126 -7.08 19.70 0.20
C ARG A 126 -8.49 19.33 -0.26
N THR A 127 -9.50 19.86 0.39
CA THR A 127 -10.92 19.73 0.01
C THR A 127 -11.31 20.82 -1.01
N VAL A 128 -12.44 20.64 -1.71
CA VAL A 128 -12.95 21.62 -2.71
C VAL A 128 -13.15 23.03 -2.12
N ASP A 129 -13.55 23.14 -0.86
CA ASP A 129 -13.72 24.42 -0.15
C ASP A 129 -12.38 25.11 0.21
N GLY A 130 -11.25 24.48 -0.13
CA GLY A 130 -9.91 24.99 0.11
C GLY A 130 -9.34 24.66 1.49
N THR A 131 -10.07 23.93 2.34
CA THR A 131 -9.57 23.50 3.65
C THR A 131 -8.39 22.54 3.46
N VAL A 132 -7.27 22.84 4.13
CA VAL A 132 -6.07 22.00 4.10
C VAL A 132 -6.00 21.21 5.40
N VAL A 133 -6.05 19.89 5.26
CA VAL A 133 -5.75 18.95 6.33
C VAL A 133 -4.34 18.44 6.11
N SER A 134 -3.39 18.96 6.88
CA SER A 134 -2.07 18.34 6.95
C SER A 134 -2.19 17.09 7.81
N SER A 135 -1.96 15.92 7.20
CA SER A 135 -2.12 14.66 7.91
C SER A 135 -0.98 14.39 8.90
N GLY A 136 0.16 15.09 8.75
CA GLY A 136 1.41 14.74 9.43
C GLY A 136 1.88 13.31 9.13
N ALA A 137 1.24 12.61 8.18
CA ALA A 137 1.49 11.21 7.90
C ALA A 137 2.85 11.08 7.20
N THR A 138 3.80 10.47 7.90
CA THR A 138 5.14 10.17 7.39
C THR A 138 5.24 8.75 6.82
N THR A 139 4.11 8.05 6.73
CA THR A 139 3.98 6.63 6.36
C THR A 139 2.77 6.41 5.46
N GLY A 140 2.79 5.33 4.68
CA GLY A 140 1.71 4.96 3.75
C GLY A 140 2.26 4.46 2.41
N ARG A 141 1.40 3.78 1.64
CA ARG A 141 1.78 3.12 0.36
C ARG A 141 2.44 4.08 -0.63
N ALA A 142 1.84 5.25 -0.84
CA ALA A 142 2.40 6.28 -1.72
C ALA A 142 3.76 6.82 -1.23
N VAL A 143 3.90 7.05 0.08
CA VAL A 143 5.16 7.54 0.68
C VAL A 143 6.26 6.50 0.52
N ASP A 144 5.95 5.22 0.71
CA ASP A 144 6.90 4.13 0.54
C ASP A 144 7.31 3.93 -0.93
N ALA A 145 6.37 4.07 -1.87
CA ALA A 145 6.70 4.10 -3.29
C ALA A 145 7.66 5.26 -3.61
N CYS A 146 7.40 6.47 -3.08
CA CYS A 146 8.31 7.61 -3.25
C CYS A 146 9.70 7.35 -2.65
N ARG A 147 9.79 6.69 -1.49
CA ARG A 147 11.08 6.27 -0.91
C ARG A 147 11.83 5.37 -1.88
N ARG A 148 11.18 4.33 -2.40
CA ARG A 148 11.81 3.38 -3.34
C ARG A 148 12.24 4.03 -4.64
N VAL A 149 11.42 4.92 -5.20
CA VAL A 149 11.78 5.73 -6.38
C VAL A 149 13.05 6.54 -6.12
N LEU A 150 13.22 7.13 -4.93
CA LEU A 150 14.41 7.89 -4.56
C LEU A 150 15.59 7.03 -4.07
N GLY A 151 15.46 5.70 -4.08
CA GLY A 151 16.48 4.77 -3.61
C GLY A 151 16.61 4.69 -2.09
N LEU A 152 15.63 5.18 -1.35
CA LEU A 152 15.58 5.13 0.11
C LEU A 152 14.95 3.83 0.60
N ALA A 153 15.35 3.41 1.81
CA ALA A 153 14.72 2.28 2.50
C ALA A 153 13.37 2.70 3.10
N THR A 154 12.41 1.79 3.08
CA THR A 154 11.15 1.94 3.81
C THR A 154 11.27 1.40 5.23
N ALA A 155 10.29 1.70 6.08
CA ALA A 155 10.26 1.19 7.44
C ALA A 155 10.16 -0.35 7.43
N PRO A 156 10.89 -1.05 8.32
CA PRO A 156 10.83 -2.51 8.39
C PRO A 156 9.40 -3.00 8.67
N PRO A 157 9.04 -4.23 8.27
CA PRO A 157 7.75 -4.81 8.56
C PRO A 157 7.48 -4.86 10.07
N LEU A 158 6.29 -4.42 10.49
CA LEU A 158 5.85 -4.51 11.90
C LEU A 158 5.28 -5.89 12.23
N LEU A 159 4.71 -6.55 11.23
CA LEU A 159 4.04 -7.84 11.36
C LEU A 159 4.89 -8.94 10.72
N GLY A 160 4.82 -10.15 11.27
CA GLY A 160 5.50 -11.30 10.73
C GLY A 160 4.84 -11.84 9.44
N PRO A 161 5.58 -12.60 8.61
CA PRO A 161 5.06 -13.31 7.44
C PRO A 161 3.88 -14.26 7.73
N HIS A 162 3.75 -14.73 8.98
CA HIS A 162 2.62 -15.54 9.42
C HIS A 162 1.27 -14.81 9.25
N VAL A 163 1.21 -13.49 9.45
CA VAL A 163 -0.03 -12.71 9.30
C VAL A 163 -0.53 -12.79 7.86
N TRP A 164 0.37 -12.60 6.89
CA TRP A 164 0.03 -12.73 5.47
C TRP A 164 -0.44 -14.15 5.11
N ARG A 165 0.22 -15.19 5.65
CA ARG A 165 -0.20 -16.59 5.44
C ARG A 165 -1.62 -16.83 5.99
N THR A 166 -1.92 -16.30 7.17
CA THR A 166 -3.25 -16.37 7.80
C THR A 166 -4.30 -15.69 6.94
N LEU A 167 -4.06 -14.45 6.50
CA LEU A 167 -4.99 -13.71 5.64
C LEU A 167 -5.24 -14.44 4.30
N ARG A 168 -4.18 -14.94 3.68
CA ARG A 168 -4.29 -15.73 2.44
C ARG A 168 -5.08 -17.03 2.63
N TRP A 169 -4.92 -17.69 3.76
CA TRP A 169 -5.73 -18.86 4.07
C TRP A 169 -7.20 -18.51 4.26
N ILE A 170 -7.51 -17.41 4.97
CA ILE A 170 -8.89 -16.94 5.18
C ILE A 170 -9.55 -16.59 3.84
N ASP A 171 -8.85 -15.88 2.96
CA ASP A 171 -9.33 -15.56 1.62
C ASP A 171 -9.72 -16.81 0.82
N ARG A 172 -8.91 -17.87 0.89
CA ARG A 172 -9.23 -19.17 0.27
C ARG A 172 -10.38 -19.90 0.94
N VAL A 173 -10.49 -19.83 2.26
CA VAL A 173 -11.63 -20.38 2.99
C VAL A 173 -12.90 -19.68 2.50
N LEU A 174 -12.89 -18.36 2.41
CA LEU A 174 -14.00 -17.57 1.90
C LEU A 174 -14.36 -17.96 0.46
N ALA A 175 -13.38 -18.02 -0.44
CA ALA A 175 -13.60 -18.47 -1.83
C ALA A 175 -14.19 -19.89 -1.89
N THR A 176 -13.65 -20.83 -1.10
CA THR A 176 -14.13 -22.23 -1.06
C THR A 176 -15.56 -22.32 -0.52
N VAL A 177 -15.93 -21.47 0.43
CA VAL A 177 -17.28 -21.41 1.00
C VAL A 177 -18.25 -20.80 0.00
N LEU A 178 -17.85 -19.75 -0.72
CA LEU A 178 -18.65 -19.11 -1.76
C LEU A 178 -18.89 -20.02 -2.97
N ASP A 179 -17.93 -20.88 -3.31
CA ASP A 179 -18.03 -21.86 -4.40
C ASP A 179 -18.85 -23.11 -4.03
N ALA A 180 -19.21 -23.31 -2.75
CA ALA A 180 -19.92 -24.50 -2.29
C ALA A 180 -21.42 -24.44 -2.60
N ASP A 181 -22.03 -25.62 -2.79
CA ASP A 181 -23.49 -25.73 -2.95
C ASP A 181 -24.22 -25.13 -1.73
N LEU A 182 -25.27 -24.34 -2.00
CA LEU A 182 -26.10 -23.75 -0.95
C LEU A 182 -26.63 -24.84 0.01
N GLY A 183 -26.44 -24.61 1.31
CA GLY A 183 -26.83 -25.56 2.36
C GLY A 183 -25.87 -26.72 2.57
N ARG A 184 -24.74 -26.77 1.85
CA ARG A 184 -23.68 -27.78 2.02
C ARG A 184 -22.30 -27.11 2.18
N PRO A 185 -22.10 -26.33 3.26
CA PRO A 185 -20.84 -25.65 3.49
C PRO A 185 -19.69 -26.67 3.67
N PRO A 186 -18.46 -26.30 3.30
CA PRO A 186 -17.28 -27.14 3.51
C PRO A 186 -17.10 -27.52 4.99
N SER A 187 -16.68 -28.76 5.23
CA SER A 187 -16.35 -29.24 6.57
C SER A 187 -15.00 -28.69 7.05
N TRP A 188 -14.80 -28.63 8.38
CA TRP A 188 -13.51 -28.23 8.96
C TRP A 188 -12.29 -29.00 8.45
N PRO A 189 -12.31 -30.34 8.29
CA PRO A 189 -11.20 -31.06 7.66
C PRO A 189 -10.86 -30.56 6.25
N ALA A 190 -11.85 -30.14 5.46
CA ALA A 190 -11.61 -29.58 4.14
C ALA A 190 -10.98 -28.18 4.23
N LEU A 191 -11.47 -27.32 5.12
CA LEU A 191 -10.96 -25.95 5.29
C LEU A 191 -9.55 -25.90 5.88
N SER A 192 -9.29 -26.69 6.91
CA SER A 192 -7.97 -26.78 7.55
C SER A 192 -6.89 -27.33 6.59
N ALA A 193 -7.27 -28.22 5.65
CA ALA A 193 -6.36 -28.72 4.63
C ALA A 193 -5.88 -27.62 3.65
N LEU A 194 -6.63 -26.53 3.48
CA LEU A 194 -6.24 -25.41 2.61
C LEU A 194 -4.97 -24.71 3.09
N TYR A 195 -4.71 -24.71 4.41
CA TYR A 195 -3.50 -24.12 4.96
C TYR A 195 -2.24 -24.89 4.53
N ALA A 196 -2.34 -26.23 4.52
CA ALA A 196 -1.23 -27.11 4.14
C ALA A 196 -0.85 -27.01 2.65
N LEU A 197 -1.72 -26.46 1.80
CA LEU A 197 -1.44 -26.22 0.38
C LEU A 197 -0.48 -25.04 0.16
N ASP A 198 -0.33 -24.15 1.15
CA ASP A 198 0.59 -23.02 1.10
C ASP A 198 1.95 -23.28 1.73
N SER A 199 2.17 -24.50 2.24
CA SER A 199 3.50 -24.89 2.70
C SER A 199 4.43 -25.13 1.49
N PRO A 200 5.52 -24.36 1.36
CA PRO A 200 6.50 -24.53 0.30
C PRO A 200 7.23 -25.87 0.41
N ALA A 201 7.17 -26.52 1.57
CA ALA A 201 7.67 -27.87 1.77
C ALA A 201 7.07 -28.86 0.76
N ARG A 202 5.83 -28.65 0.27
CA ARG A 202 5.22 -29.53 -0.75
C ARG A 202 5.90 -29.45 -2.13
N ARG A 203 6.60 -28.37 -2.46
CA ARG A 203 7.36 -28.28 -3.73
C ARG A 203 8.71 -28.99 -3.68
N PHE A 204 9.26 -29.21 -2.47
CA PHE A 204 10.58 -29.81 -2.27
C PHE A 204 10.55 -31.18 -1.56
N THR A 205 9.40 -31.66 -1.09
CA THR A 205 9.26 -32.96 -0.42
C THR A 205 8.18 -33.84 -1.04
N ARG A 206 8.47 -35.15 -1.10
CA ARG A 206 7.50 -36.20 -1.51
C ARG A 206 6.23 -36.12 -0.63
N PRO A 207 5.03 -36.34 -1.20
CA PRO A 207 3.75 -36.22 -0.49
C PRO A 207 3.63 -36.98 0.83
N ALA A 208 4.39 -38.08 0.99
CA ALA A 208 4.34 -38.94 2.17
C ALA A 208 5.14 -38.41 3.38
N CYS A 209 6.03 -37.43 3.21
CA CYS A 209 6.86 -36.87 4.29
C CYS A 209 6.42 -35.47 4.75
N ALA A 210 5.52 -34.82 4.00
CA ALA A 210 5.08 -33.45 4.23
C ALA A 210 4.11 -33.28 5.43
N ALA A 211 3.62 -34.37 6.01
CA ALA A 211 2.61 -34.33 7.07
C ALA A 211 3.18 -34.05 8.48
N GLN A 212 4.51 -34.02 8.66
CA GLN A 212 5.13 -33.94 10.00
C GLN A 212 6.25 -32.90 10.13
N ALA A 213 6.67 -32.23 9.06
CA ALA A 213 7.63 -31.14 9.16
C ALA A 213 6.86 -29.82 9.30
N GLU A 214 7.09 -29.10 10.39
CA GLU A 214 6.71 -27.69 10.47
C GLU A 214 7.28 -26.99 9.23
N PRO A 215 6.45 -26.27 8.44
CA PRO A 215 6.96 -25.50 7.32
C PRO A 215 8.05 -24.57 7.85
N PRO A 216 9.21 -24.45 7.19
CA PRO A 216 10.17 -23.43 7.57
C PRO A 216 9.46 -22.07 7.59
N GLU A 217 9.61 -21.33 8.68
CA GLU A 217 9.14 -19.95 8.78
C GLU A 217 9.86 -19.15 7.72
N TRP A 218 9.11 -18.61 6.75
CA TRP A 218 9.70 -17.72 5.77
C TRP A 218 9.82 -16.35 6.40
N SER A 219 10.94 -15.70 6.17
CA SER A 219 11.12 -14.27 6.32
C SER A 219 10.42 -13.50 5.19
N TRP A 220 10.21 -12.19 5.39
CA TRP A 220 9.72 -11.30 4.33
C TRP A 220 10.65 -11.26 3.12
N TYR A 221 11.97 -11.31 3.35
CA TYR A 221 12.98 -11.41 2.30
C TYR A 221 12.77 -12.63 1.41
N GLU A 222 12.52 -13.81 2.01
CA GLU A 222 12.27 -15.05 1.27
C GLU A 222 10.96 -15.01 0.49
N LEU A 223 9.88 -14.49 1.08
CA LEU A 223 8.60 -14.28 0.38
C LEU A 223 8.77 -13.35 -0.83
N ARG A 224 9.44 -12.21 -0.63
CA ARG A 224 9.68 -11.21 -1.66
C ARG A 224 10.51 -11.77 -2.80
N ASN A 225 11.60 -12.48 -2.50
CA ASN A 225 12.44 -13.09 -3.52
C ASN A 225 11.75 -14.25 -4.26
N ALA A 226 10.93 -15.04 -3.56
CA ALA A 226 10.12 -16.06 -4.22
C ALA A 226 9.11 -15.42 -5.19
N CYS A 227 8.52 -14.28 -4.82
CA CYS A 227 7.62 -13.52 -5.70
C CYS A 227 8.37 -12.92 -6.90
N ALA A 228 9.50 -12.27 -6.65
CA ALA A 228 10.39 -11.72 -7.68
C ALA A 228 10.93 -12.79 -8.66
N GLY A 229 11.05 -14.04 -8.20
CA GLY A 229 11.47 -15.18 -9.01
C GLY A 229 10.34 -15.99 -9.64
N ASP A 230 9.09 -15.50 -9.63
CA ASP A 230 7.88 -16.19 -10.12
C ASP A 230 7.62 -17.55 -9.44
N GLN A 231 8.17 -17.76 -8.25
CA GLN A 231 7.95 -18.94 -7.43
C GLN A 231 6.75 -18.76 -6.51
N LEU A 232 6.33 -17.54 -6.22
CA LEU A 232 5.17 -17.24 -5.39
C LEU A 232 4.30 -16.17 -6.04
N THR A 233 3.01 -16.44 -6.16
CA THR A 233 2.04 -15.41 -6.57
C THR A 233 1.51 -14.71 -5.32
N VAL A 234 1.70 -13.39 -5.27
CA VAL A 234 1.03 -12.49 -4.33
C VAL A 234 0.04 -11.65 -5.12
N PRO A 235 -1.23 -11.53 -4.69
CA PRO A 235 -2.20 -10.74 -5.45
C PRO A 235 -1.71 -9.30 -5.63
N CYS A 236 -1.92 -8.76 -6.84
CA CYS A 236 -1.57 -7.38 -7.21
C CYS A 236 -0.07 -7.02 -7.17
N ILE A 237 0.83 -7.99 -6.99
CA ILE A 237 2.29 -7.76 -7.04
C ILE A 237 2.89 -8.70 -8.08
N ASP A 238 3.40 -8.15 -9.17
CA ASP A 238 4.17 -8.90 -10.16
C ASP A 238 5.65 -9.04 -9.76
N SER A 239 6.38 -9.87 -10.50
CA SER A 239 7.78 -10.20 -10.19
C SER A 239 8.72 -9.01 -10.32
N GLU A 240 8.52 -8.15 -11.31
CA GLU A 240 9.34 -6.93 -11.50
C GLU A 240 9.14 -5.95 -10.34
N THR A 241 7.89 -5.73 -9.94
CA THR A 241 7.52 -4.88 -8.81
C THR A 241 8.06 -5.44 -7.51
N ALA A 242 7.94 -6.76 -7.26
CA ALA A 242 8.51 -7.41 -6.08
C ALA A 242 10.04 -7.27 -6.01
N ALA A 243 10.73 -7.35 -7.16
CA ALA A 243 12.18 -7.17 -7.24
C ALA A 243 12.61 -5.74 -6.87
N TRP A 244 11.81 -4.74 -7.23
CA TRP A 244 12.04 -3.33 -6.93
C TRP A 244 11.75 -2.95 -5.47
N MET A 245 10.76 -3.60 -4.85
CA MET A 245 10.40 -3.41 -3.44
C MET A 245 11.53 -3.83 -2.48
N ASP A 246 11.56 -3.18 -1.31
CA ASP A 246 12.21 -3.75 -0.14
C ASP A 246 11.20 -4.55 0.71
N ASP A 247 11.68 -5.21 1.75
CA ASP A 247 10.85 -6.09 2.58
C ASP A 247 9.72 -5.31 3.29
N GLY A 248 9.97 -4.05 3.66
CA GLY A 248 9.00 -3.19 4.34
C GLY A 248 7.79 -2.87 3.47
N LEU A 249 8.04 -2.37 2.25
CA LEU A 249 6.98 -2.08 1.28
C LEU A 249 6.28 -3.37 0.88
N PHE A 250 7.04 -4.41 0.52
CA PHE A 250 6.48 -5.69 0.10
C PHE A 250 5.52 -6.27 1.16
N ALA A 251 5.90 -6.24 2.45
CA ALA A 251 5.05 -6.75 3.52
C ALA A 251 3.71 -5.99 3.63
N ARG A 252 3.74 -4.66 3.56
CA ARG A 252 2.53 -3.83 3.64
C ARG A 252 1.62 -4.05 2.44
N GLU A 253 2.18 -4.16 1.25
CA GLU A 253 1.43 -4.44 0.01
C GLU A 253 0.82 -5.84 0.02
N ALA A 254 1.61 -6.85 0.40
CA ALA A 254 1.15 -8.23 0.46
C ALA A 254 -0.01 -8.40 1.47
N ILE A 255 0.02 -7.69 2.60
CA ILE A 255 -1.08 -7.69 3.59
C ILE A 255 -2.28 -6.88 3.08
N ALA A 256 -2.05 -5.71 2.49
CA ALA A 256 -3.12 -4.85 1.97
C ALA A 256 -3.89 -5.44 0.79
N ALA A 257 -3.34 -6.50 0.16
CA ALA A 257 -4.02 -7.25 -0.88
C ALA A 257 -5.26 -8.04 -0.38
N PHE A 258 -5.45 -8.15 0.94
CA PHE A 258 -6.58 -8.85 1.54
C PHE A 258 -7.53 -7.89 2.27
N PRO A 259 -8.84 -8.20 2.33
CA PRO A 259 -9.78 -7.45 3.15
C PRO A 259 -9.38 -7.45 4.64
N PRO A 260 -9.83 -6.47 5.44
CA PRO A 260 -9.66 -6.47 6.88
C PRO A 260 -10.16 -7.78 7.50
N LEU A 261 -9.33 -8.38 8.35
CA LEU A 261 -9.62 -9.67 8.99
C LEU A 261 -11.01 -9.73 9.64
N VAL A 262 -11.42 -8.64 10.29
CA VAL A 262 -12.72 -8.58 10.98
C VAL A 262 -13.90 -8.69 10.03
N GLU A 263 -13.78 -8.14 8.82
CA GLU A 263 -14.81 -8.19 7.78
C GLU A 263 -14.89 -9.61 7.21
N SER A 264 -13.75 -10.21 6.86
CA SER A 264 -13.71 -11.60 6.38
C SER A 264 -14.27 -12.59 7.40
N LEU A 265 -13.98 -12.40 8.69
CA LEU A 265 -14.58 -13.21 9.77
C LEU A 265 -16.08 -12.94 9.92
N GLY A 266 -16.52 -11.70 9.71
CA GLY A 266 -17.94 -11.33 9.68
C GLY A 266 -18.70 -12.08 8.58
N ASP A 267 -18.13 -12.16 7.38
CA ASP A 267 -18.71 -12.89 6.25
C ASP A 267 -18.74 -14.40 6.53
N LEU A 268 -17.63 -14.96 6.99
CA LEU A 268 -17.55 -16.39 7.32
C LEU A 268 -18.53 -16.80 8.42
N ARG A 269 -18.81 -15.92 9.39
CA ARG A 269 -19.82 -16.16 10.42
C ARG A 269 -21.22 -16.34 9.84
N GLN A 270 -21.54 -15.63 8.76
CA GLN A 270 -22.84 -15.73 8.09
C GLN A 270 -22.93 -16.98 7.20
N LEU A 271 -21.80 -17.41 6.64
CA LEU A 271 -21.75 -18.48 5.64
C LEU A 271 -21.50 -19.88 6.24
N LEU A 272 -20.84 -19.97 7.39
CA LEU A 272 -20.47 -21.24 8.01
C LEU A 272 -21.42 -21.65 9.16
N PRO A 273 -21.58 -22.97 9.42
CA PRO A 273 -22.22 -23.44 10.64
C PRO A 273 -21.44 -22.96 11.87
N PRO A 274 -22.09 -22.62 12.99
CA PRO A 274 -21.44 -22.06 14.17
C PRO A 274 -20.23 -22.86 14.67
N SER A 275 -20.36 -24.20 14.73
CA SER A 275 -19.27 -25.06 15.17
C SER A 275 -18.05 -25.03 14.25
N THR A 276 -18.24 -24.82 12.93
CA THR A 276 -17.14 -24.71 11.97
C THR A 276 -16.49 -23.33 12.05
N PHE A 277 -17.31 -22.29 12.21
CA PHE A 277 -16.82 -20.93 12.42
C PHE A 277 -15.98 -20.81 13.69
N ASP A 278 -16.42 -21.40 14.80
CA ASP A 278 -15.66 -21.38 16.06
C ASP A 278 -14.28 -22.02 15.92
N MET A 279 -14.16 -23.08 15.12
CA MET A 279 -12.87 -23.72 14.81
C MET A 279 -11.98 -22.82 13.94
N VAL A 280 -12.54 -22.09 12.97
CA VAL A 280 -11.81 -21.11 12.17
C VAL A 280 -11.27 -20.00 13.08
N VAL A 281 -12.10 -19.43 13.96
CA VAL A 281 -11.69 -18.37 14.87
C VAL A 281 -10.58 -18.85 15.81
N ALA A 282 -10.74 -20.02 16.43
CA ALA A 282 -9.72 -20.60 17.31
C ALA A 282 -8.38 -20.77 16.58
N TRP A 283 -8.41 -21.30 15.35
CA TRP A 283 -7.21 -21.48 14.55
C TRP A 283 -6.54 -20.13 14.19
N VAL A 284 -7.31 -19.12 13.78
CA VAL A 284 -6.77 -17.78 13.46
C VAL A 284 -6.14 -17.15 14.70
N SER A 285 -6.79 -17.27 15.87
CA SER A 285 -6.23 -16.77 17.13
C SER A 285 -4.90 -17.44 17.46
N ASP A 286 -4.79 -18.76 17.30
CA ASP A 286 -3.55 -19.49 17.53
C ASP A 286 -2.43 -19.04 16.58
N GLN A 287 -2.72 -18.81 15.31
CA GLN A 287 -1.72 -18.38 14.33
C GLN A 287 -1.25 -16.94 14.52
N LEU A 288 -2.09 -16.05 15.05
CA LEU A 288 -1.73 -14.65 15.30
C LEU A 288 -1.08 -14.43 16.67
N ALA A 289 -1.13 -15.42 17.56
CA ALA A 289 -0.46 -15.40 18.85
C ALA A 289 0.99 -15.93 18.80
N ALA A 290 1.37 -16.59 17.70
CA ALA A 290 2.70 -17.15 17.46
C ALA A 290 3.66 -16.09 16.88
#